data_AF-A0A3D9HNQ3-F1
#
_entry.id   AF-A0A3D9HNQ3-F1
#
_cell.length_a   1.000
_cell.length_b   1.000
_cell.length_c   1.000
_cell.angle_alpha   90.00
_cell.angle_beta   90.00
_cell.angle_gamma   90.00
#
_symmetry.space_group_name_H-M   'P 1'
#
loop_
_entity.id
_entity.type
_entity.pdbx_description
1 polymer ?
#
loop_
_entity_poly.entity_id
_entity_poly.type
_entity_poly.pdbx_seq_one_letter_code
_entity_poly.pdbx_strand_id
1 'polypeptide(L)'
;MDQVQLTNLRAIQTKLEDAAEITPQDVQDMAMIVRLYPTMVHRALFGVVSARQQQAAAAADPKPSPIRPTAEQLEAARKAATVNPTPQTIAAYVTLKRQAGE
;
A
#
# COMPACT_ATOMS: atom_id res chain seq x y z
N MET A 1 -24.54 -0.73 -25.19
CA MET A 1 -23.41 -0.59 -24.24
C MET A 1 -23.89 -0.61 -22.78
N ASP A 2 -25.15 -0.26 -22.51
CA ASP A 2 -25.68 -0.16 -21.14
C ASP A 2 -25.84 -1.47 -20.38
N GLN A 3 -26.05 -2.58 -21.08
CA GLN A 3 -26.22 -3.89 -20.47
C GLN A 3 -24.93 -4.39 -19.78
N VAL A 4 -23.77 -4.03 -20.32
CA VAL A 4 -22.47 -4.35 -19.71
C VAL A 4 -22.29 -3.57 -18.41
N GLN A 5 -22.64 -2.29 -18.41
CA GLN A 5 -22.45 -1.44 -17.23
C GLN A 5 -23.43 -1.76 -16.11
N LEU A 6 -24.66 -2.19 -16.46
CA LEU A 6 -25.62 -2.70 -15.48
C LEU A 6 -25.13 -4.01 -14.85
N THR A 7 -24.55 -4.91 -15.65
CA THR A 7 -23.98 -6.17 -15.16
C THR A 7 -22.79 -5.91 -14.23
N ASN A 8 -21.89 -5.01 -14.62
CA ASN A 8 -20.74 -4.62 -13.80
C ASN A 8 -21.18 -3.96 -12.50
N LEU A 9 -22.17 -3.05 -12.55
CA LEU A 9 -22.72 -2.42 -11.35
C LEU A 9 -23.28 -3.45 -10.36
N ARG A 10 -24.04 -4.43 -10.85
CA ARG A 10 -24.60 -5.51 -10.01
C ARG A 10 -23.50 -6.38 -9.42
N ALA A 11 -22.50 -6.77 -10.22
CA ALA A 11 -21.37 -7.55 -9.73
C ALA A 11 -20.62 -6.82 -8.61
N ILE A 12 -20.40 -5.51 -8.77
CA ILE A 12 -19.77 -4.67 -7.76
C ILE A 12 -20.64 -4.59 -6.50
N GLN A 13 -21.96 -4.41 -6.63
CA GLN A 13 -22.89 -4.39 -5.50
C GLN A 13 -22.86 -5.71 -4.72
N THR A 14 -22.93 -6.85 -5.41
CA THR A 14 -22.84 -8.17 -4.77
C THR A 14 -21.51 -8.35 -4.04
N LYS A 15 -20.38 -7.94 -4.63
CA LYS A 15 -19.08 -7.97 -3.93
C LYS A 15 -19.06 -7.08 -2.69
N LEU A 16 -19.75 -5.94 -2.72
CA LEU A 16 -19.88 -5.07 -1.55
C LEU A 16 -20.67 -5.76 -0.43
N GLU A 17 -21.81 -6.37 -0.77
CA GLU A 17 -22.69 -7.11 0.16
C GLU A 17 -22.01 -8.34 0.76
N ASP A 18 -21.36 -9.17 -0.06
CA ASP A 18 -20.70 -10.40 0.35
C ASP A 18 -19.34 -10.17 1.03
N ALA A 19 -18.94 -8.91 1.22
CA ALA A 19 -17.61 -8.53 1.66
C ALA A 19 -16.46 -9.17 0.84
N ALA A 20 -16.74 -9.47 -0.43
CA ALA A 20 -15.76 -10.02 -1.36
C ALA A 20 -14.69 -8.99 -1.73
N GLU A 21 -13.59 -9.50 -2.27
CA GLU A 21 -12.46 -8.66 -2.72
C GLU A 21 -12.90 -7.69 -3.83
N ILE A 22 -12.53 -6.42 -3.65
CA ILE A 22 -12.72 -5.37 -4.64
C ILE A 22 -11.41 -5.17 -5.39
N THR A 23 -11.44 -5.41 -6.70
CA THR A 23 -10.30 -5.33 -7.59
C THR A 23 -10.11 -3.92 -8.17
N PRO A 24 -8.94 -3.58 -8.74
CA PRO A 24 -8.76 -2.32 -9.45
C PRO A 24 -9.71 -2.14 -10.65
N GLN A 25 -10.10 -3.25 -11.30
CA GLN A 25 -11.06 -3.22 -12.41
C GLN A 25 -12.45 -2.75 -11.94
N ASP A 26 -12.88 -3.19 -10.76
CA ASP A 26 -14.17 -2.78 -10.17
C ASP A 26 -14.22 -1.25 -9.93
N VAL A 27 -13.10 -0.66 -9.50
CA VAL A 27 -12.96 0.80 -9.34
C VAL A 27 -13.08 1.51 -10.69
N GLN A 28 -12.42 0.97 -11.73
CA GLN A 28 -12.44 1.56 -13.07
C GLN A 28 -13.82 1.47 -13.73
N ASP A 29 -14.49 0.33 -13.60
CA ASP A 29 -15.85 0.11 -14.07
C ASP A 29 -16.82 1.05 -13.37
N MET A 30 -16.68 1.23 -12.05
CA MET A 30 -17.49 2.17 -11.29
C MET A 30 -17.22 3.64 -11.67
N ALA A 31 -15.96 4.00 -11.97
CA ALA A 31 -15.62 5.33 -12.50
C ALA A 31 -16.29 5.59 -13.86
N MET A 32 -16.32 4.58 -14.74
CA MET A 32 -17.04 4.66 -16.01
C MET A 32 -18.55 4.81 -15.82
N ILE A 33 -19.14 4.06 -14.88
CA ILE A 33 -20.56 4.18 -14.54
C ILE A 33 -20.89 5.58 -14.03
N VAL A 34 -20.07 6.16 -13.13
CA VAL A 34 -20.26 7.53 -12.63
C VAL A 34 -20.15 8.56 -13.76
N ARG A 35 -19.25 8.35 -14.72
CA ARG A 35 -19.07 9.25 -15.86
C ARG A 35 -20.28 9.24 -16.81
N LEU A 36 -20.84 8.06 -17.06
CA LEU A 36 -22.02 7.90 -17.92
C LEU A 36 -23.32 8.27 -17.20
N TYR A 37 -23.40 8.01 -15.90
CA TYR A 37 -24.59 8.17 -15.07
C TYR A 37 -24.23 8.87 -13.75
N PRO A 38 -24.08 10.21 -13.74
CA PRO A 38 -23.54 10.97 -12.61
C PRO A 38 -24.58 11.20 -11.49
N THR A 39 -25.21 10.14 -11.01
CA THR A 39 -26.13 10.19 -9.87
C THR A 39 -25.38 10.22 -8.55
N MET A 40 -26.00 10.77 -7.50
CA MET A 40 -25.42 10.75 -6.15
C MET A 40 -25.17 9.32 -5.63
N VAL A 41 -26.04 8.37 -6.00
CA VAL A 41 -25.91 6.96 -5.61
C VAL A 41 -24.63 6.35 -6.21
N HIS A 42 -24.37 6.55 -7.50
CA HIS A 42 -23.16 6.02 -8.13
C HIS A 42 -21.90 6.68 -7.59
N ARG A 43 -21.93 7.99 -7.31
CA ARG A 43 -20.79 8.68 -6.69
C ARG A 43 -20.49 8.15 -5.29
N ALA A 44 -21.52 7.90 -4.49
CA ALA A 44 -21.37 7.28 -3.17
C ALA A 44 -20.78 5.87 -3.28
N LEU A 45 -21.32 5.04 -4.18
CA LEU A 45 -20.80 3.68 -4.42
C LEU A 45 -19.35 3.71 -4.88
N PHE A 46 -18.98 4.60 -5.79
CA PHE A 46 -17.58 4.78 -6.22
C PHE A 46 -16.66 5.12 -5.05
N GLY A 47 -17.08 5.99 -4.13
CA GLY A 47 -16.34 6.29 -2.92
C GLY A 47 -16.10 5.05 -2.05
N VAL A 48 -17.13 4.22 -1.84
CA VAL A 48 -17.03 2.97 -1.06
C VAL A 48 -16.10 1.96 -1.73
N VAL A 49 -16.26 1.72 -3.03
CA VAL A 49 -15.44 0.78 -3.82
C VAL A 49 -13.97 1.22 -3.79
N SER A 50 -13.71 2.52 -4.00
CA SER A 50 -12.35 3.07 -3.97
C SER A 50 -11.71 2.95 -2.59
N ALA A 51 -12.45 3.24 -1.52
CA ALA A 51 -11.95 3.11 -0.16
C ALA A 51 -11.61 1.65 0.18
N ARG A 52 -12.44 0.68 -0.22
CA ARG A 52 -12.16 -0.75 -0.02
C ARG A 52 -10.92 -1.21 -0.78
N GLN A 53 -10.74 -0.78 -2.02
CA GLN A 53 -9.54 -1.10 -2.80
C GLN A 53 -8.29 -0.49 -2.17
N GLN A 54 -8.34 0.74 -1.66
CA GLN A 54 -7.23 1.37 -0.96
C GLN A 54 -6.90 0.66 0.35
N GLN A 55 -7.91 0.19 1.09
CA GLN A 55 -7.71 -0.59 2.31
C GLN A 55 -7.07 -1.96 2.01
N ALA A 56 -7.52 -2.64 0.94
CA ALA A 56 -6.91 -3.89 0.48
C ALA A 56 -5.46 -3.69 0.04
N ALA A 57 -5.17 -2.60 -0.68
CA ALA A 57 -3.81 -2.23 -1.07
C ALA A 57 -2.93 -1.88 0.14
N ALA A 58 -3.47 -1.14 1.12
CA ALA A 58 -2.75 -0.79 2.35
C ALA A 58 -2.52 -1.99 3.28
N ALA A 59 -3.36 -3.03 3.21
CA ALA A 59 -3.15 -4.30 3.89
C ALA A 59 -2.14 -5.21 3.15
N ALA A 60 -2.03 -5.05 1.83
CA ALA A 60 -1.07 -5.76 0.97
C ALA A 60 0.32 -5.10 0.93
N ASP A 61 0.43 -3.84 1.37
CA ASP A 61 1.71 -3.19 1.62
C ASP A 61 2.31 -3.81 2.90
N PRO A 62 3.35 -4.65 2.82
CA PRO A 62 4.14 -4.88 4.01
C PRO A 62 4.68 -3.50 4.35
N LYS A 63 4.20 -2.91 5.46
CA LYS A 63 4.95 -1.87 6.16
C LYS A 63 6.42 -2.24 5.98
N PRO A 64 7.30 -1.36 5.47
CA PRO A 64 8.71 -1.58 5.68
C PRO A 64 8.83 -1.60 7.20
N SER A 65 8.88 -2.80 7.78
CA SER A 65 9.36 -3.01 9.13
C SER A 65 10.58 -2.12 9.18
N PRO A 66 10.70 -1.17 10.14
CA PRO A 66 11.94 -0.45 10.28
C PRO A 66 12.98 -1.54 10.40
N ILE A 67 13.78 -1.71 9.33
CA ILE A 67 14.73 -2.80 9.21
C ILE A 67 15.67 -2.49 10.34
N ARG A 68 15.46 -3.12 11.50
CA ARG A 68 16.48 -3.14 12.53
C ARG A 68 17.71 -3.66 11.78
N PRO A 69 18.78 -2.88 11.72
CA PRO A 69 19.93 -3.27 10.93
C PRO A 69 20.33 -4.67 11.37
N THR A 70 20.51 -5.57 10.40
CA THR A 70 20.89 -6.94 10.72
C THR A 70 22.26 -6.93 11.41
N ALA A 71 22.53 -7.94 12.24
CA ALA A 71 23.82 -8.04 12.93
C ALA A 71 25.01 -7.93 11.95
N GLU A 72 24.85 -8.48 10.74
CA GLU A 72 25.84 -8.38 9.65
C GLU A 72 26.09 -6.93 9.19
N GLN A 73 25.05 -6.09 9.11
CA GLN A 73 25.18 -4.68 8.73
C GLN A 73 25.90 -3.88 9.83
N LEU A 74 25.63 -4.19 11.10
CA LEU A 74 26.30 -3.55 12.23
C LEU A 74 27.78 -3.95 12.32
N GLU A 75 28.10 -5.23 12.09
CA GLU A 75 29.48 -5.71 12.06
C GLU A 75 30.27 -5.15 10.88
N ALA A 76 29.67 -5.05 9.69
CA ALA A 76 30.29 -4.41 8.54
C ALA A 76 30.60 -2.93 8.80
N ALA A 77 29.66 -2.19 9.39
CA ALA A 77 29.87 -0.80 9.76
C ALA A 77 30.94 -0.63 10.86
N ARG A 78 30.97 -1.54 11.85
CA ARG A 78 32.02 -1.58 12.88
C ARG A 78 33.40 -1.82 12.27
N LYS A 79 33.51 -2.81 11.37
CA LYS A 79 34.77 -3.12 10.68
C LYS A 79 35.22 -1.95 9.81
N ALA A 80 34.30 -1.30 9.09
CA ALA A 80 34.61 -0.11 8.31
C ALA A 80 35.10 1.07 9.17
N ALA A 81 34.47 1.31 10.33
CA ALA A 81 34.90 2.32 11.28
C ALA A 81 36.27 2.01 11.91
N THR A 82 36.60 0.73 12.14
CA THR A 82 37.91 0.32 12.66
C THR A 82 39.02 0.38 11.60
N VAL A 83 38.72 -0.01 10.35
CA VAL A 83 39.72 -0.07 9.26
C VAL A 83 39.99 1.30 8.65
N ASN A 84 38.97 2.15 8.52
CA ASN A 84 39.11 3.52 8.01
C ASN A 84 38.24 4.47 8.84
N PRO A 85 38.75 4.98 9.98
CA PRO A 85 38.01 5.85 10.88
C PRO A 85 37.86 7.25 10.29
N THR A 86 36.89 7.40 9.40
CA THR A 86 36.45 8.70 8.88
C THR A 86 35.22 9.16 9.65
N PRO A 87 34.93 10.47 9.69
CA PRO A 87 33.69 10.96 10.28
C PRO A 87 32.44 10.30 9.69
N GLN A 88 32.49 9.91 8.41
CA GLN A 88 31.38 9.27 7.71
C GLN A 88 31.17 7.82 8.16
N THR A 89 32.24 7.03 8.30
CA THR A 89 32.14 5.63 8.74
C THR A 89 31.75 5.50 10.21
N ILE A 90 32.22 6.44 11.06
CA ILE A 90 31.83 6.52 12.47
C ILE A 90 30.35 6.91 12.60
N ALA A 91 29.89 7.92 11.84
CA ALA A 91 28.48 8.33 11.85
C ALA A 91 27.54 7.22 11.37
N ALA A 92 27.95 6.46 10.34
CA ALA A 92 27.20 5.32 9.85
C ALA A 92 27.05 4.23 10.93
N TYR A 93 28.14 3.87 11.61
CA TYR A 93 28.09 2.90 12.70
C TYR A 93 27.21 3.36 13.88
N VAL A 94 27.33 4.62 14.31
CA VAL A 94 26.52 5.17 15.42
C VAL A 94 25.03 5.20 15.07
N THR A 95 24.70 5.53 13.82
CA THR A 95 23.31 5.54 13.35
C THR A 95 22.72 4.13 13.34
N LEU A 96 23.46 3.15 12.82
CA LEU A 96 23.04 1.75 12.81
C LEU A 96 22.93 1.17 14.23
N LYS A 97 23.86 1.50 15.13
CA LYS A 97 23.79 1.08 16.54
C LYS A 97 22.52 1.63 17.24
N ARG A 98 22.21 2.92 17.04
CA ARG A 98 20.99 3.55 17.59
C ARG A 98 19.72 2.91 17.04
N GLN A 99 19.71 2.52 15.77
CA GLN A 99 18.58 1.83 15.13
C GLN A 99 18.44 0.36 15.59
N ALA A 100 19.53 -0.28 16.02
CA ALA A 100 19.53 -1.63 16.58
C ALA A 100 18.97 -1.70 18.02
N GLY A 101 18.92 -0.57 18.74
CA GLY A 101 18.42 -0.49 20.11
C GLY A 101 19.48 -0.71 21.20
N GLU A 102 20.77 -0.51 20.89
CA GLU A 102 21.91 -0.58 21.81
C GLU A 102 22.51 0.79 22.18
#